data_AF-A0A947VV42-F1
#
_entry.id   AF-A0A947VV42-F1
#
_cell.length_a   1.000
_cell.length_b   1.000
_cell.length_c   1.000
_cell.angle_alpha   90.00
_cell.angle_beta   90.00
_cell.angle_gamma   90.00
#
_symmetry.space_group_name_H-M   'P 1'
#
loop_
_entity.id
_entity.type
_entity.pdbx_description
1 polymer ?
#
loop_
_entity_poly.entity_id
_entity_poly.type
_entity_poly.pdbx_seq_one_letter_code
_entity_poly.pdbx_strand_id
1 'polypeptide(L)'
;MIYYRLGYLTGTLKGYEREEDILNLLGKEKQKKKVKLDPEKLNKYSSTNVVQLARMSAEYEGTRRIRLKRLKDEPDGFFLDGDDTDPGSYYSCKVCRNTMPPSQTWWTPDGLTCKDCHRNIKKGVVPAEILKNDKIWFKSWHLRDEFDLHPATVRKFVRNGELVGRELKDDESKIYETIFMAEDNVSFFKTHPRKGKRKQRWHVVDKDGKVVWL
;
A
#
# COMPACT_ATOMS: atom_id res chain seq x y z
N MET A 1 -48.98 -35.26 1.38
CA MET A 1 -49.28 -34.46 2.58
C MET A 1 -49.36 -35.44 3.74
N ILE A 2 -48.25 -35.62 4.47
CA ILE A 2 -48.14 -36.53 5.61
C ILE A 2 -47.88 -35.64 6.82
N TYR A 3 -48.80 -35.64 7.78
CA TYR A 3 -48.69 -34.88 9.01
C TYR A 3 -48.16 -35.78 10.12
N TYR A 4 -47.05 -35.39 10.74
CA TYR A 4 -46.68 -35.87 12.07
C TYR A 4 -46.76 -34.70 13.06
N ARG A 5 -47.61 -34.90 14.08
CA ARG A 5 -47.83 -34.03 15.24
C ARG A 5 -46.78 -34.38 16.30
N LEU A 6 -45.71 -33.60 16.38
CA LEU A 6 -44.95 -33.38 17.62
C LEU A 6 -44.46 -31.93 17.58
N GLY A 7 -44.71 -31.20 18.66
CA GLY A 7 -44.48 -29.76 18.75
C GLY A 7 -43.00 -29.37 18.66
N TYR A 8 -42.82 -28.05 18.53
CA TYR A 8 -41.60 -27.25 18.62
C TYR A 8 -40.82 -26.93 17.33
N LEU A 9 -40.61 -25.62 17.17
CA LEU A 9 -39.63 -24.91 16.33
C LEU A 9 -39.85 -24.95 14.81
N THR A 10 -40.66 -24.01 14.31
CA THR A 10 -40.54 -23.49 12.95
C THR A 10 -39.31 -22.59 12.87
N GLY A 11 -38.17 -23.16 12.47
CA GLY A 11 -36.97 -22.40 12.10
C GLY A 11 -36.66 -22.64 10.63
N THR A 12 -36.50 -21.57 9.85
CA THR A 12 -35.95 -21.66 8.50
C THR A 12 -34.52 -22.20 8.58
N LEU A 13 -34.28 -23.37 7.98
CA LEU A 13 -32.93 -23.90 7.77
C LEU A 13 -32.13 -22.89 6.93
N LYS A 14 -31.27 -22.09 7.57
CA LYS A 14 -30.20 -21.37 6.88
C LYS A 14 -29.31 -22.45 6.27
N GLY A 15 -29.23 -22.48 4.94
CA GLY A 15 -28.32 -23.37 4.22
C GLY A 15 -26.89 -23.12 4.69
N TYR A 16 -26.30 -24.09 5.38
CA TYR A 16 -24.89 -24.07 5.75
C TYR A 16 -24.07 -24.57 4.56
N GLU A 17 -23.79 -23.67 3.61
CA GLU A 17 -23.06 -24.00 2.38
C GLU A 17 -21.52 -24.10 2.57
N ARG A 18 -21.00 -23.86 3.78
CA ARG A 18 -19.55 -23.86 4.05
C ARG A 18 -19.18 -24.91 5.10
N GLU A 19 -18.11 -25.65 4.83
CA GLU A 19 -17.51 -26.60 5.78
C GLU A 19 -17.24 -25.98 7.16
N GLU A 20 -16.90 -24.69 7.19
CA GLU A 20 -16.63 -23.92 8.41
C GLU A 20 -17.88 -23.79 9.30
N ASP A 21 -19.05 -23.64 8.70
CA ASP A 21 -20.30 -23.52 9.45
C ASP A 21 -20.74 -24.90 10.00
N ILE A 22 -20.44 -25.98 9.27
CA ILE A 22 -20.66 -27.37 9.71
C ILE A 22 -19.70 -27.76 10.85
N LEU A 23 -18.44 -27.32 10.78
CA LEU A 23 -17.41 -27.57 11.80
C LEU A 23 -17.73 -26.84 13.12
N ASN A 24 -18.22 -25.61 13.06
CA ASN A 24 -18.67 -24.85 14.23
C ASN A 24 -19.88 -25.49 14.92
N LEU A 25 -20.84 -26.03 14.17
CA LEU A 25 -21.99 -26.77 14.73
C LEU A 25 -21.58 -28.09 15.42
N LEU A 26 -20.53 -28.74 14.92
CA LEU A 26 -19.99 -29.99 15.48
C LEU A 26 -19.04 -29.76 16.67
N GLY A 27 -18.84 -28.51 17.11
CA GLY A 27 -17.95 -28.17 18.21
C GLY A 27 -16.47 -28.48 17.94
N LYS A 28 -16.07 -28.57 16.67
CA LYS A 28 -14.70 -28.94 16.27
C LYS A 28 -14.01 -27.75 15.60
N GLU A 29 -13.05 -27.16 16.29
CA GLU A 29 -12.14 -26.19 15.67
C GLU A 29 -11.28 -26.86 14.59
N LYS A 30 -11.11 -26.18 13.44
CA LYS A 30 -10.17 -26.62 12.39
C LYS A 30 -8.76 -26.60 12.98
N GLN A 31 -8.24 -27.77 13.36
CA GLN A 31 -6.81 -27.91 13.64
C GLN A 31 -6.05 -27.53 12.37
N LYS A 32 -5.42 -26.35 12.36
CA LYS A 32 -4.46 -25.99 11.32
C LYS A 32 -3.37 -27.06 11.34
N LYS A 33 -3.39 -28.00 10.39
CA LYS A 33 -2.27 -28.95 10.21
C LYS A 33 -1.03 -28.11 9.93
N LYS A 34 -0.18 -27.94 10.95
CA LYS A 34 1.17 -27.44 10.77
C LYS A 34 1.88 -28.48 9.92
N VAL A 35 2.02 -28.22 8.63
CA VAL A 35 2.89 -29.01 7.77
C VAL A 35 4.29 -28.85 8.34
N LYS A 36 4.76 -29.86 9.07
CA LYS A 36 6.15 -29.91 9.53
C LYS A 36 6.99 -30.14 8.28
N LEU A 37 7.63 -29.08 7.78
CA LEU A 37 8.64 -29.23 6.75
C LEU A 37 9.83 -30.01 7.34
N ASP A 38 10.37 -30.91 6.53
CA ASP A 38 11.55 -31.71 6.86
C ASP A 38 12.76 -30.79 7.16
N PRO A 39 13.30 -30.79 8.40
CA PRO A 39 14.38 -29.90 8.81
C PRO A 39 15.63 -30.02 7.94
N GLU A 40 15.92 -31.21 7.42
CA GLU A 40 17.12 -31.49 6.64
C GLU A 40 17.05 -30.83 5.24
N LYS A 41 15.89 -30.94 4.58
CA LYS A 41 15.61 -30.22 3.33
C LYS A 41 15.59 -28.71 3.55
N LEU A 42 15.05 -28.26 4.68
CA LEU A 42 14.99 -26.83 5.00
C LEU A 42 16.39 -26.22 5.13
N ASN A 43 17.32 -26.94 5.78
CA ASN A 43 18.72 -26.53 5.88
C ASN A 43 19.46 -26.60 4.54
N LYS A 44 19.18 -27.61 3.71
CA LYS A 44 19.78 -27.75 2.38
C LYS A 44 19.44 -26.60 1.45
N TYR A 45 18.22 -26.07 1.52
CA TYR A 45 17.72 -25.02 0.65
C TYR A 45 17.63 -23.64 1.33
N SER A 46 18.00 -23.53 2.60
CA SER A 46 18.00 -22.25 3.33
C SER A 46 18.91 -21.20 2.68
N SER A 47 19.98 -21.63 2.02
CA SER A 47 20.96 -20.79 1.31
C SER A 47 20.58 -20.51 -0.16
N THR A 48 19.47 -21.06 -0.66
CA THR A 48 19.00 -20.76 -2.02
C THR A 48 18.10 -19.54 -2.02
N ASN A 49 18.56 -18.45 -2.65
CA ASN A 49 17.82 -17.19 -2.80
C ASN A 49 16.39 -17.39 -3.30
N VAL A 50 16.15 -18.39 -4.16
CA VAL A 50 14.82 -18.70 -4.71
C VAL A 50 13.84 -19.19 -3.64
N VAL A 51 14.30 -20.03 -2.71
CA VAL A 51 13.45 -20.58 -1.64
C VAL A 51 13.13 -19.51 -0.61
N GLN A 52 14.09 -18.63 -0.30
CA GLN A 52 13.84 -17.47 0.55
C GLN A 52 12.82 -16.50 -0.08
N LEU A 53 12.98 -16.19 -1.39
CA LEU A 53 12.02 -15.36 -2.13
C LEU A 53 10.61 -15.97 -2.17
N ALA A 54 10.51 -17.28 -2.39
CA ALA A 54 9.24 -17.99 -2.38
C ALA A 54 8.56 -17.91 -1.01
N ARG A 55 9.33 -18.06 0.08
CA ARG A 55 8.82 -17.93 1.44
C ARG A 55 8.30 -16.51 1.72
N MET A 56 9.09 -15.49 1.42
CA MET A 56 8.68 -14.08 1.60
C MET A 56 7.42 -13.74 0.80
N SER A 57 7.32 -14.26 -0.43
CA SER A 57 6.14 -14.07 -1.28
C SER A 57 4.90 -14.74 -0.69
N ALA A 58 5.04 -15.97 -0.17
CA ALA A 58 3.95 -16.70 0.46
C ALA A 58 3.47 -16.02 1.76
N GLU A 59 4.40 -15.52 2.59
CA GLU A 59 4.08 -14.74 3.78
C GLU A 59 3.34 -13.45 3.41
N TYR A 60 3.84 -12.71 2.42
CA TYR A 60 3.19 -11.50 1.90
C TYR A 60 1.77 -11.76 1.39
N GLU A 61 1.58 -12.80 0.58
CA GLU A 61 0.26 -13.19 0.07
C GLU A 61 -0.69 -13.64 1.18
N GLY A 62 -0.19 -14.40 2.16
CA GLY A 62 -0.95 -14.84 3.32
C GLY A 62 -1.51 -13.65 4.10
N THR A 63 -0.64 -12.70 4.46
CA THR A 63 -1.03 -11.47 5.16
C THR A 63 -2.00 -10.64 4.32
N ARG A 64 -1.76 -10.50 3.01
CA ARG A 64 -2.67 -9.78 2.11
C ARG A 64 -4.05 -10.43 2.07
N ARG A 65 -4.16 -11.75 2.01
CA ARG A 65 -5.45 -12.47 2.00
C ARG A 65 -6.21 -12.29 3.30
N ILE A 66 -5.53 -12.32 4.45
CA ILE A 66 -6.15 -12.06 5.76
C ILE A 66 -6.72 -10.64 5.79
N ARG A 67 -5.94 -9.65 5.37
CA ARG A 67 -6.36 -8.25 5.32
C ARG A 67 -7.55 -8.03 4.37
N LEU A 68 -7.52 -8.65 3.19
CA LEU A 68 -8.65 -8.61 2.25
C LEU A 68 -9.93 -9.27 2.80
N LYS A 69 -9.81 -10.29 3.67
CA LYS A 69 -10.99 -10.86 4.35
C LYS A 69 -11.56 -9.88 5.37
N ARG A 70 -10.71 -9.21 6.15
CA ARG A 70 -11.10 -8.21 7.15
C ARG A 70 -11.85 -7.02 6.54
N LEU A 71 -11.55 -6.65 5.29
CA LEU A 71 -12.30 -5.61 4.57
C LEU A 71 -13.79 -5.91 4.37
N LYS A 72 -14.22 -7.17 4.51
CA LYS A 72 -15.66 -7.48 4.46
C LYS A 72 -16.41 -6.85 5.63
N ASP A 73 -15.75 -6.76 6.78
CA ASP A 73 -16.30 -6.17 8.00
C ASP A 73 -15.95 -4.67 8.09
N GLU A 74 -14.77 -4.28 7.57
CA GLU A 74 -14.26 -2.90 7.57
C GLU A 74 -13.98 -2.41 6.13
N PRO A 75 -15.01 -2.05 5.34
CA PRO A 75 -14.86 -1.75 3.90
C PRO A 75 -13.98 -0.52 3.61
N ASP A 76 -13.91 0.43 4.53
CA ASP A 76 -13.10 1.66 4.41
C ASP A 76 -11.60 1.44 4.71
N GLY A 77 -11.22 0.24 5.12
CA GLY A 77 -9.89 -0.09 5.63
C GLY A 77 -9.81 -0.05 7.15
N PHE A 78 -8.61 -0.29 7.68
CA PHE A 78 -8.38 -0.42 9.12
C PHE A 78 -6.92 -0.12 9.49
N PHE A 79 -6.67 0.13 10.77
CA PHE A 79 -5.31 0.23 11.31
C PHE A 79 -4.67 -1.15 11.41
N LEU A 80 -3.39 -1.24 11.07
CA LEU A 80 -2.64 -2.48 11.25
C LEU A 80 -2.44 -2.77 12.73
N ASP A 81 -2.72 -4.00 13.12
CA ASP A 81 -2.45 -4.46 14.48
C ASP A 81 -0.94 -4.71 14.64
N GLY A 82 -0.43 -4.49 15.85
CA GLY A 82 1.01 -4.59 16.14
C GLY A 82 1.53 -6.03 16.19
N ASP A 83 0.64 -7.01 16.25
CA ASP A 83 0.87 -8.46 16.31
C ASP A 83 0.84 -9.15 14.93
N ASP A 84 0.16 -8.55 13.95
CA ASP A 84 0.14 -8.98 12.54
C ASP A 84 1.51 -8.90 11.85
N THR A 85 2.51 -8.30 12.50
CA THR A 85 3.87 -8.15 12.00
C THR A 85 4.90 -8.21 13.11
N ASP A 86 6.16 -8.48 12.74
CA ASP A 86 7.29 -8.56 13.68
C ASP A 86 7.27 -7.37 14.66
N PRO A 87 7.46 -7.61 15.97
CA PRO A 87 7.57 -6.55 16.96
C PRO A 87 8.71 -5.60 16.58
N GLY A 88 8.39 -4.35 16.23
CA GLY A 88 9.34 -3.35 15.74
C GLY A 88 9.35 -3.12 14.23
N SER A 89 8.40 -3.71 13.50
CA SER A 89 8.17 -3.38 12.09
C SER A 89 7.67 -1.93 11.93
N TYR A 90 8.25 -1.21 10.98
CA TYR A 90 7.82 0.13 10.59
C TYR A 90 7.38 0.15 9.14
N TYR A 91 6.36 0.95 8.84
CA TYR A 91 5.83 1.13 7.49
C TYR A 91 6.07 2.55 7.01
N SER A 92 6.23 2.69 5.69
CA SER A 92 6.32 4.00 5.06
C SER A 92 4.98 4.38 4.44
N CYS A 93 4.47 5.56 4.80
CA CYS A 93 3.26 6.12 4.19
C CYS A 93 3.48 6.35 2.69
N LYS A 94 2.55 5.90 1.84
CA LYS A 94 2.64 6.06 0.38
C LYS A 94 2.63 7.53 -0.06
N VAL A 95 1.94 8.38 0.71
CA VAL A 95 1.79 9.82 0.44
C VAL A 95 2.98 10.58 1.02
N CYS A 96 3.09 10.73 2.34
CA CYS A 96 4.15 11.56 2.93
C CYS A 96 5.53 10.90 3.00
N ARG A 97 5.64 9.57 2.80
CA ARG A 97 6.88 8.78 3.00
C ARG A 97 7.43 8.79 4.43
N ASN A 98 6.69 9.35 5.39
CA ASN A 98 7.03 9.23 6.80
C ASN A 98 6.96 7.77 7.24
N THR A 99 7.81 7.40 8.19
CA THR A 99 7.91 6.05 8.75
C THR A 99 7.10 5.99 10.05
N MET A 100 6.19 5.03 10.18
CA MET A 100 5.34 4.89 11.36
C MET A 100 5.17 3.44 11.80
N PRO A 101 4.86 3.20 13.09
CA PRO A 101 4.51 1.87 13.57
C PRO A 101 3.16 1.38 12.98
N PRO A 102 2.85 0.07 13.11
CA PRO A 102 1.62 -0.52 12.57
C PRO A 102 0.36 0.17 13.11
N SER A 103 0.34 0.49 14.41
CA SER A 103 -0.79 1.15 15.09
C SER A 103 -1.15 2.54 14.55
N GLN A 104 -0.24 3.18 13.80
CA GLN A 104 -0.48 4.47 13.14
C GLN A 104 -0.60 4.36 11.62
N THR A 105 -0.57 3.13 11.10
CA THR A 105 -0.62 2.82 9.67
C THR A 105 -2.01 2.35 9.29
N TRP A 106 -2.71 3.15 8.49
CA TRP A 106 -3.98 2.80 7.89
C TRP A 106 -3.75 1.99 6.62
N TRP A 107 -4.32 0.79 6.56
CA TRP A 107 -4.22 -0.11 5.42
C TRP A 107 -5.48 -0.08 4.56
N THR A 108 -5.28 0.02 3.25
CA THR A 108 -6.29 -0.19 2.22
C THR A 108 -5.69 -1.03 1.09
N PRO A 109 -6.51 -1.64 0.21
CA PRO A 109 -6.00 -2.30 -0.99
C PRO A 109 -5.13 -1.39 -1.88
N ASP A 110 -5.42 -0.09 -1.90
CA ASP A 110 -4.74 0.89 -2.76
C ASP A 110 -3.39 1.35 -2.18
N GLY A 111 -3.22 1.23 -0.86
CA GLY A 111 -1.94 1.48 -0.21
C GLY A 111 -2.01 1.73 1.29
N LEU A 112 -0.81 1.92 1.85
CA LEU A 112 -0.58 2.28 3.24
C LEU A 112 -0.53 3.80 3.40
N THR A 113 -1.23 4.32 4.39
CA THR A 113 -1.22 5.74 4.73
C THR A 113 -1.00 5.93 6.22
N CYS A 114 -0.38 7.05 6.60
CA CYS A 114 -0.41 7.46 8.01
C CYS A 114 -1.77 8.04 8.37
N LYS A 115 -2.05 8.11 9.67
CA LYS A 115 -3.27 8.73 10.22
C LYS A 115 -3.56 10.11 9.61
N ASP A 116 -2.56 10.98 9.49
CA ASP A 116 -2.76 12.33 8.96
C ASP A 116 -3.05 12.34 7.45
N CYS A 117 -2.30 11.58 6.66
CA CYS A 117 -2.55 11.46 5.22
C CYS A 117 -3.94 10.88 4.95
N HIS A 118 -4.34 9.83 5.69
CA HIS A 118 -5.67 9.26 5.58
C HIS A 118 -6.76 10.27 5.94
N ARG A 119 -6.57 11.05 7.01
CA ARG A 119 -7.51 12.13 7.39
C ARG A 119 -7.64 13.18 6.29
N ASN A 120 -6.54 13.59 5.66
CA ASN A 120 -6.59 14.58 4.58
C ASN A 120 -7.34 14.04 3.34
N ILE A 121 -7.19 12.74 3.03
CA ILE A 121 -7.97 12.07 1.98
C ILE A 121 -9.46 12.06 2.35
N LYS A 122 -9.81 11.64 3.57
CA LYS A 122 -11.19 11.60 4.06
C LYS A 122 -11.86 12.97 4.08
N LYS A 123 -11.10 14.03 4.36
CA LYS A 123 -11.57 15.43 4.31
C LYS A 123 -11.70 15.98 2.88
N GLY A 124 -11.27 15.24 1.86
CA GLY A 124 -11.31 15.67 0.46
C GLY A 124 -10.24 16.70 0.10
N VAL A 125 -9.21 16.91 0.94
CA VAL A 125 -8.08 17.79 0.59
C VAL A 125 -7.36 17.23 -0.65
N VAL A 126 -7.16 15.92 -0.68
CA VAL A 126 -6.63 15.20 -1.84
C VAL A 126 -7.52 14.00 -2.16
N PRO A 127 -7.67 13.64 -3.44
CA PRO A 127 -8.52 12.52 -3.84
C PRO A 127 -7.86 11.17 -3.47
N ALA A 128 -8.66 10.12 -3.25
CA ALA A 128 -8.13 8.81 -2.85
C ALA A 128 -7.32 8.14 -3.99
N GLU A 129 -7.57 8.55 -5.23
CA GLU A 129 -6.92 8.11 -6.46
C GLU A 129 -5.39 8.28 -6.42
N ILE A 130 -4.87 9.20 -5.59
CA ILE A 130 -3.42 9.38 -5.40
C ILE A 130 -2.74 8.13 -4.85
N LEU A 131 -3.49 7.26 -4.18
CA LEU A 131 -3.01 5.97 -3.69
C LEU A 131 -2.89 4.96 -4.82
N LYS A 132 -3.73 5.03 -5.87
CA LYS A 132 -3.67 4.10 -7.00
C LYS A 132 -2.60 4.50 -8.01
N ASN A 133 -2.46 5.80 -8.26
CA ASN A 133 -1.59 6.33 -9.29
C ASN A 133 -0.69 7.43 -8.73
N ASP A 134 0.62 7.20 -8.70
CA ASP A 134 1.62 8.16 -8.24
C ASP A 134 1.98 9.21 -9.31
N LYS A 135 1.47 9.08 -10.53
CA LYS A 135 1.78 9.99 -11.65
C LYS A 135 0.83 11.19 -11.76
N ILE A 136 -0.28 11.17 -11.03
CA ILE A 136 -1.30 12.23 -11.08
C ILE A 136 -1.02 13.36 -10.08
N TRP A 137 0.03 13.22 -9.26
CA TRP A 137 0.36 14.17 -8.22
C TRP A 137 1.88 14.24 -8.01
N PHE A 138 2.35 15.39 -7.55
CA PHE A 138 3.77 15.66 -7.38
C PHE A 138 4.06 16.25 -6.01
N LYS A 139 5.24 15.94 -5.49
CA LYS A 139 5.84 16.62 -4.36
C LYS A 139 6.86 17.63 -4.84
N SER A 140 7.27 18.53 -3.96
CA SER A 140 8.35 19.49 -4.23
C SER A 140 9.62 18.84 -4.77
N TRP A 141 9.99 17.65 -4.28
CA TRP A 141 11.16 16.93 -4.79
C TRP A 141 10.91 16.25 -6.16
N HIS A 142 9.68 15.79 -6.45
CA HIS A 142 9.32 15.33 -7.80
C HIS A 142 9.47 16.49 -8.80
N LEU A 143 9.07 17.72 -8.45
CA LEU A 143 9.22 18.88 -9.33
C LEU A 143 10.69 19.18 -9.65
N ARG A 144 11.59 19.01 -8.68
CA ARG A 144 13.02 19.14 -8.90
C ARG A 144 13.56 18.04 -9.82
N ASP A 145 13.23 16.78 -9.51
CA ASP A 145 13.86 15.63 -10.16
C ASP A 145 13.27 15.35 -11.55
N GLU A 146 11.97 15.57 -11.73
CA GLU A 146 11.25 15.30 -12.98
C GLU A 146 11.06 16.54 -13.87
N PHE A 147 11.08 17.77 -13.34
CA PHE A 147 10.83 18.99 -14.12
C PHE A 147 11.99 19.99 -14.06
N ASP A 148 13.11 19.64 -13.42
CA ASP A 148 14.28 20.51 -13.25
C ASP A 148 13.96 21.82 -12.50
N LEU A 149 12.88 21.82 -11.69
CA LEU A 149 12.43 23.00 -10.96
C LEU A 149 13.09 23.07 -9.58
N HIS A 150 13.99 24.02 -9.39
CA HIS A 150 14.60 24.26 -8.09
C HIS A 150 13.53 24.63 -7.04
N PRO A 151 13.62 24.17 -5.76
CA PRO A 151 12.62 24.46 -4.73
C PRO A 151 12.35 25.96 -4.49
N ALA A 152 13.33 26.83 -4.75
CA ALA A 152 13.13 28.28 -4.70
C ALA A 152 12.19 28.77 -5.82
N THR A 153 12.35 28.22 -7.02
CA THR A 153 11.49 28.51 -8.18
C THR A 153 10.08 27.98 -7.96
N VAL A 154 9.94 26.75 -7.43
CA VAL A 154 8.63 26.19 -7.05
C VAL A 154 7.90 27.12 -6.08
N ARG A 155 8.58 27.59 -5.01
CA ARG A 155 7.99 28.54 -4.05
C ARG A 155 7.59 29.86 -4.70
N LYS A 156 8.35 30.34 -5.69
CA LYS A 156 8.01 31.55 -6.46
C LYS A 156 6.73 31.32 -7.27
N PHE A 157 6.61 30.20 -7.97
CA PHE A 157 5.41 29.87 -8.74
C PHE A 157 4.17 29.74 -7.86
N VAL A 158 4.29 29.12 -6.68
CA VAL A 158 3.19 29.06 -5.72
C VAL A 158 2.79 30.45 -5.24
N ARG A 159 3.75 31.31 -4.90
CA ARG A 159 3.49 32.69 -4.46
C ARG A 159 2.81 33.53 -5.56
N ASN A 160 3.18 33.29 -6.81
CA ASN A 160 2.61 33.97 -7.97
C ASN A 160 1.24 33.40 -8.38
N GLY A 161 0.79 32.28 -7.80
CA GLY A 161 -0.44 31.60 -8.19
C GLY A 161 -0.34 30.80 -9.50
N GLU A 162 0.86 30.63 -10.06
CA GLU A 162 1.11 29.87 -11.29
C GLU A 162 1.09 28.35 -11.03
N LEU A 163 1.39 27.95 -9.79
CA LEU A 163 1.39 26.55 -9.34
C LEU A 163 0.52 26.42 -8.09
N VAL A 164 -0.54 25.62 -8.17
CA VAL A 164 -1.51 25.39 -7.09
C VAL A 164 -1.10 24.14 -6.31
N GLY A 165 -0.77 24.33 -5.03
CA GLY A 165 -0.47 23.25 -4.08
C GLY A 165 -1.63 23.02 -3.12
N ARG A 166 -1.93 21.76 -2.82
CA ARG A 166 -2.84 21.33 -1.77
C ARG A 166 -2.04 21.06 -0.49
N GLU A 167 -2.37 21.78 0.57
CA GLU A 167 -1.66 21.71 1.85
C GLU A 167 -2.21 20.58 2.72
N LEU A 168 -1.37 19.60 3.04
CA LEU A 168 -1.72 18.54 3.98
C LEU A 168 -1.41 18.97 5.41
N LYS A 169 -2.41 18.83 6.29
CA LYS A 169 -2.33 19.26 7.68
C LYS A 169 -2.35 18.10 8.66
N ASP A 170 -1.55 18.18 9.71
CA ASP A 170 -1.57 17.26 10.85
C ASP A 170 -2.80 17.53 11.76
N ASP A 171 -2.90 16.80 12.87
CA ASP A 171 -3.98 16.98 13.85
C ASP A 171 -3.96 18.36 14.51
N GLU A 172 -2.78 18.94 14.67
CA GLU A 172 -2.58 20.31 15.16
C GLU A 172 -2.80 21.39 14.10
N SER A 173 -3.28 21.00 12.91
CA SER A 173 -3.51 21.90 11.76
C SER A 173 -2.25 22.56 11.18
N LYS A 174 -1.07 22.07 11.51
CA LYS A 174 0.20 22.49 10.92
C LYS A 174 0.42 21.79 9.59
N ILE A 175 0.93 22.54 8.62
CA ILE A 175 1.22 22.05 7.28
C ILE A 175 2.54 21.27 7.32
N TYR A 176 2.49 19.98 7.02
CA TYR A 176 3.68 19.12 6.99
C TYR A 176 4.14 18.77 5.57
N GLU A 177 3.24 18.84 4.58
CA GLU A 177 3.53 18.48 3.20
C GLU A 177 2.60 19.25 2.24
N THR A 178 3.10 19.55 1.04
CA THR A 178 2.30 20.17 -0.02
C THR A 178 2.33 19.27 -1.25
N ILE A 179 1.15 18.96 -1.78
CA ILE A 179 0.97 18.12 -2.97
C ILE A 179 0.48 18.98 -4.15
N PHE A 180 1.06 18.77 -5.32
CA PHE A 180 0.66 19.43 -6.56
C PHE A 180 -0.06 18.42 -7.44
N MET A 181 -1.38 18.56 -7.60
CA MET A 181 -2.16 17.69 -8.48
C MET A 181 -1.94 18.07 -9.94
N ALA A 182 -1.86 17.07 -10.82
CA ALA A 182 -1.75 17.29 -12.27
C ALA A 182 -3.00 17.99 -12.84
N GLU A 183 -4.18 17.65 -12.33
CA GLU A 183 -5.46 18.24 -12.71
C GLU A 183 -5.55 19.74 -12.40
N ASP A 184 -5.06 20.16 -11.24
CA ASP A 184 -5.10 21.57 -10.83
C ASP A 184 -4.10 22.43 -11.62
N ASN A 185 -3.10 21.81 -12.24
CA ASN A 185 -1.91 22.47 -12.78
C ASN A 185 -1.66 22.12 -14.26
N VAL A 186 -2.72 21.83 -15.03
CA VAL A 186 -2.61 21.43 -16.44
C VAL A 186 -1.88 22.49 -17.29
N SER A 187 -2.17 23.78 -17.09
CA SER A 187 -1.51 24.87 -17.80
C SER A 187 -0.02 24.96 -17.46
N PHE A 188 0.33 24.83 -16.18
CA PHE A 188 1.70 24.86 -15.69
C PHE A 188 2.54 23.73 -16.26
N PHE A 189 2.02 22.50 -16.26
CA PHE A 189 2.75 21.33 -16.78
C PHE A 189 2.86 21.29 -18.31
N LYS A 190 2.07 22.08 -19.05
CA LYS A 190 2.26 22.27 -20.49
C LYS A 190 3.47 23.17 -20.79
N THR A 191 3.67 24.22 -20.01
CA THR A 191 4.80 25.15 -20.19
C THR A 191 6.09 24.61 -19.59
N HIS A 192 5.99 23.75 -18.58
CA HIS A 192 7.11 23.07 -17.93
C HIS A 192 6.97 21.56 -18.16
N PRO A 193 7.39 21.04 -19.32
CA PRO A 193 7.31 19.62 -19.60
C PRO A 193 8.29 18.83 -18.72
N ARG A 194 7.98 17.55 -18.49
CA ARG A 194 8.89 16.64 -17.79
C ARG A 194 10.23 16.56 -18.53
N LYS A 195 11.31 16.51 -17.77
CA LYS A 195 12.65 16.17 -18.22
C LYS A 195 12.59 14.87 -19.02
N GLY A 196 13.00 14.92 -20.27
CA GLY A 196 13.15 13.71 -21.07
C GLY A 196 14.04 12.72 -20.31
N LYS A 197 13.66 11.44 -20.27
CA LYS A 197 14.48 10.40 -19.65
C LYS A 197 15.88 10.50 -20.24
N ARG A 198 16.89 10.81 -19.43
CA ARG A 198 18.28 10.69 -19.86
C ARG A 198 18.46 9.23 -20.29
N LYS A 199 18.66 8.99 -21.60
CA LYS A 199 19.18 7.71 -22.05
C LYS A 199 20.50 7.54 -21.33
N GLN A 200 20.56 6.64 -20.34
CA GLN A 200 21.84 6.32 -19.72
C GLN A 200 22.70 5.72 -20.83
N ARG A 201 23.66 6.49 -21.32
CA ARG A 201 24.70 5.97 -22.21
C ARG A 201 25.66 5.20 -21.32
N TRP A 202 25.48 3.89 -21.32
CA TRP A 202 26.47 2.99 -20.74
C TRP A 202 27.68 3.02 -21.67
N HIS A 203 28.85 3.30 -21.10
CA HIS A 203 30.10 3.07 -21.79
C HIS A 203 30.78 1.89 -21.13
N VAL A 204 31.28 0.97 -21.95
CA VAL A 204 32.16 -0.10 -21.51
C VAL A 204 33.56 0.32 -21.91
N VAL A 205 34.49 0.27 -20.95
CA VAL A 205 35.91 0.44 -21.23
C VAL A 205 36.46 -0.95 -21.54
N ASP A 206 36.98 -1.12 -22.76
CA ASP A 206 37.61 -2.38 -23.16
C ASP A 206 38.95 -2.58 -22.41
N LYS A 207 39.52 -3.79 -22.45
CA LYS A 207 40.78 -4.14 -21.76
C LYS A 207 41.97 -3.24 -22.14
N ASP A 208 41.91 -2.62 -23.32
CA ASP A 208 42.91 -1.67 -23.84
C ASP A 208 42.61 -0.20 -23.48
N GLY A 209 41.64 0.07 -22.60
CA GLY A 209 41.30 1.42 -22.13
C GLY A 209 40.48 2.26 -23.12
N LYS A 210 40.02 1.69 -24.24
CA LYS A 210 39.16 2.39 -25.19
C LYS A 210 37.71 2.39 -24.73
N VAL A 211 37.10 3.58 -24.72
CA VAL A 211 35.69 3.79 -24.38
C VAL A 211 34.82 3.43 -25.58
N VAL A 212 34.01 2.37 -25.45
CA VAL A 212 32.98 2.00 -26.43
C VAL A 212 31.61 2.44 -25.90
N TRP A 213 30.93 3.28 -26.67
CA TRP A 213 29.59 3.76 -26.36
C TRP A 213 28.54 2.75 -26.83
N LEU A 214 27.63 2.33 -25.94
CA LEU A 214 26.45 1.52 -26.25
C LEU A 214 25.20 2.40 -26.47
#